data_AF-A0A2L0VPK7-F1
#
_entry.id   AF-A0A2L0VPK7-F1
#
_cell.length_a   1.000
_cell.length_b   1.000
_cell.length_c   1.000
_cell.angle_alpha   90.00
_cell.angle_beta   90.00
_cell.angle_gamma   90.00
#
_symmetry.space_group_name_H-M   'P 1'
#
loop_
_entity.id
_entity.type
_entity.pdbx_description
1 polymer ?
#
loop_
_entity_poly.entity_id
_entity_poly.type
_entity_poly.pdbx_seq_one_letter_code
_entity_poly.pdbx_strand_id
1 'polypeptide(L)'
;MTDLSSLIERIEKSEGADREIDLAIAVALDMRPDWLAKSGGELWIDRSGAYPVLRWADASAGRSRGNPGVDDPVKFTASMDAVRSLIDPNDEWELTTLYGVARATVGLNRDHQTSWPGYGEHQGGDPVRALLSAALKARNPSHEG
;
A
#
# COMPACT_ATOMS: atom_id res chain seq x y z
N MET A 1 -6.88 -12.53 4.74
CA MET A 1 -6.09 -11.30 4.81
C MET A 1 -5.09 -11.30 3.67
N THR A 2 -4.95 -10.18 2.96
CA THR A 2 -3.87 -10.01 1.98
C THR A 2 -2.56 -9.96 2.76
N ASP A 3 -1.63 -10.86 2.46
CA ASP A 3 -0.29 -10.82 3.02
C ASP A 3 0.47 -9.59 2.46
N LEU A 4 0.93 -8.72 3.36
CA LEU A 4 1.58 -7.46 2.99
C LEU A 4 2.91 -7.73 2.28
N SER A 5 3.63 -8.79 2.66
CA SER A 5 4.89 -9.20 2.02
C SER A 5 4.66 -9.60 0.56
N SER A 6 3.68 -10.47 0.31
CA SER A 6 3.26 -10.85 -1.05
C SER A 6 2.81 -9.66 -1.90
N LEU A 7 2.19 -8.64 -1.28
CA LEU A 7 1.80 -7.41 -1.98
C LEU A 7 3.01 -6.54 -2.34
N ILE A 8 3.97 -6.40 -1.43
CA ILE A 8 5.21 -5.67 -1.67
C ILE A 8 5.99 -6.28 -2.84
N GLU A 9 6.14 -7.61 -2.90
CA GLU A 9 6.80 -8.27 -4.02
C GLU A 9 6.11 -7.99 -5.37
N ARG A 10 4.78 -7.92 -5.38
CA ARG A 10 4.01 -7.58 -6.59
C ARG A 10 4.27 -6.12 -7.00
N ILE A 11 4.39 -5.20 -6.05
CA ILE A 11 4.70 -3.79 -6.34
C ILE A 11 6.08 -3.66 -6.97
N GLU A 12 7.09 -4.32 -6.41
CA GLU A 12 8.49 -4.28 -6.90
C GLU A 12 8.64 -4.81 -8.33
N LYS A 13 7.78 -5.76 -8.73
CA LYS A 13 7.76 -6.37 -10.07
C LYS A 13 6.81 -5.68 -11.06
N SER A 14 5.99 -4.73 -10.60
CA SER A 14 4.98 -4.07 -11.41
C SER A 14 5.52 -2.84 -12.15
N GLU A 15 4.79 -2.41 -13.18
CA GLU A 15 5.11 -1.21 -13.96
C GLU A 15 3.85 -0.35 -14.16
N GLY A 16 4.04 0.97 -14.25
CA GLY A 16 2.96 1.92 -14.53
C GLY A 16 1.88 1.99 -13.45
N ALA A 17 0.75 2.62 -13.75
CA ALA A 17 -0.38 2.69 -12.83
C ALA A 17 -1.12 1.34 -12.79
N ASP A 18 -1.40 0.84 -11.58
CA ASP A 18 -2.08 -0.44 -11.36
C ASP A 18 -3.18 -0.30 -10.30
N ARG A 19 -4.42 -0.23 -10.79
CA ARG A 19 -5.63 -0.12 -9.96
C ARG A 19 -5.80 -1.31 -9.02
N GLU A 20 -5.44 -2.51 -9.44
CA GLU A 20 -5.62 -3.73 -8.65
C GLU A 20 -4.65 -3.75 -7.46
N ILE A 21 -3.43 -3.26 -7.66
CA ILE A 21 -2.45 -3.04 -6.58
C ILE A 21 -2.93 -1.93 -5.64
N ASP A 22 -3.42 -0.80 -6.15
CA ASP A 22 -3.94 0.30 -5.32
C ASP A 22 -5.09 -0.16 -4.42
N LEU A 23 -6.02 -0.95 -4.97
CA LEU A 23 -7.11 -1.57 -4.21
C LEU A 23 -6.58 -2.55 -3.15
N ALA A 24 -5.55 -3.33 -3.47
CA ALA A 24 -4.96 -4.27 -2.53
C ALA A 24 -4.26 -3.56 -1.37
N ILE A 25 -3.60 -2.42 -1.62
CA ILE A 25 -3.02 -1.56 -0.58
C ILE A 25 -4.11 -1.02 0.34
N ALA A 26 -5.20 -0.49 -0.24
CA ALA A 26 -6.33 0.02 0.53
C ALA A 26 -6.93 -1.06 1.46
N VAL A 27 -7.07 -2.30 0.98
CA VAL A 27 -7.51 -3.43 1.82
C VAL A 27 -6.48 -3.80 2.88
N ALA A 28 -5.21 -3.92 2.52
CA ALA A 28 -4.15 -4.34 3.43
C ALA A 28 -3.92 -3.34 4.58
N LEU A 29 -4.09 -2.04 4.29
CA LEU A 29 -3.96 -0.96 5.27
C LEU A 29 -5.30 -0.57 5.91
N ASP A 30 -6.39 -1.26 5.57
CA ASP A 30 -7.75 -0.98 6.04
C ASP A 30 -8.14 0.50 5.89
N MET A 31 -7.90 1.07 4.70
CA MET A 31 -8.13 2.48 4.38
C MET A 31 -9.62 2.77 4.17
N ARG A 32 -10.38 2.71 5.26
CA ARG A 32 -11.79 3.04 5.28
C ARG A 32 -11.99 4.57 5.30
N PRO A 33 -12.96 5.10 4.55
CA PRO A 33 -13.36 6.49 4.71
C PRO A 33 -13.91 6.72 6.13
N ASP A 34 -13.86 7.96 6.62
CA ASP A 34 -14.21 8.31 8.01
C ASP A 34 -15.62 7.83 8.42
N TRP A 35 -16.57 7.84 7.48
CA TRP A 35 -17.94 7.39 7.72
C TRP A 35 -18.06 5.86 7.95
N LEU A 36 -17.04 5.08 7.58
CA LEU A 36 -16.90 3.63 7.85
C LEU A 36 -15.90 3.30 8.95
N ALA A 37 -15.11 4.25 9.44
CA ALA A 37 -13.99 3.98 10.36
C ALA A 37 -14.44 3.31 11.67
N LYS A 38 -15.66 3.61 12.14
CA LYS A 38 -16.24 3.04 13.37
C LYS A 38 -17.10 1.80 13.14
N SER A 39 -17.37 1.46 11.89
CA SER A 39 -18.17 0.29 11.54
C SER A 39 -17.33 -0.97 11.69
N GLY A 40 -17.92 -2.05 12.19
CA GLY A 40 -17.29 -3.38 12.13
C GLY A 40 -17.19 -3.88 10.69
N GLY A 41 -16.51 -5.00 10.45
CA GLY A 41 -16.42 -5.62 9.13
C GLY A 41 -15.07 -5.40 8.44
N GLU A 42 -15.05 -5.54 7.12
CA GLU A 42 -13.82 -5.54 6.33
C GLU A 42 -14.00 -4.92 4.93
N LEU A 43 -12.92 -4.33 4.43
CA LEU A 43 -12.78 -4.00 3.01
C LEU A 43 -12.42 -5.25 2.21
N TRP A 44 -12.96 -5.36 1.00
CA TRP A 44 -12.60 -6.41 0.06
C TRP A 44 -12.71 -5.94 -1.39
N ILE A 45 -12.00 -6.65 -2.28
CA ILE A 45 -11.98 -6.36 -3.72
C ILE A 45 -13.01 -7.25 -4.42
N ASP A 46 -14.08 -6.63 -4.92
CA ASP A 46 -15.05 -7.29 -5.80
C ASP A 46 -14.51 -7.32 -7.23
N ARG A 47 -14.15 -8.52 -7.68
CA ARG A 47 -13.63 -8.80 -9.03
C ARG A 47 -14.68 -9.39 -9.97
N SER A 48 -15.94 -9.38 -9.56
CA SER A 48 -16.99 -10.06 -10.30
C SER A 48 -17.63 -9.24 -11.43
N GLY A 49 -17.31 -7.94 -11.50
CA GLY A 49 -17.70 -7.04 -12.59
C GLY A 49 -16.61 -6.90 -13.66
N ALA A 50 -16.84 -5.96 -14.59
CA ALA A 50 -15.88 -5.65 -15.66
C ALA A 50 -14.57 -5.01 -15.14
N TYR A 51 -14.64 -4.34 -13.98
CA TYR A 51 -13.50 -3.73 -13.32
C TYR A 51 -13.54 -4.06 -11.82
N PRO A 52 -12.38 -4.20 -11.16
CA PRO A 52 -12.32 -4.44 -9.73
C PRO A 52 -12.77 -3.19 -8.96
N VAL A 53 -13.59 -3.41 -7.92
CA VAL A 53 -14.16 -2.35 -7.09
C VAL A 53 -13.91 -2.66 -5.62
N LEU A 54 -13.58 -1.63 -4.84
CA LEU A 54 -13.48 -1.73 -3.39
C LEU A 54 -14.89 -1.75 -2.80
N ARG A 55 -15.19 -2.74 -1.96
CA ARG A 55 -16.45 -2.81 -1.23
C ARG A 55 -16.20 -3.00 0.26
N TRP A 56 -17.16 -2.59 1.06
CA TRP A 56 -17.18 -2.86 2.49
C TRP A 56 -18.23 -3.92 2.82
N ALA A 57 -17.83 -4.95 3.56
CA ALA A 57 -18.72 -5.99 4.05
C ALA A 57 -18.86 -5.88 5.57
N ASP A 58 -20.10 -5.75 6.05
CA ASP A 58 -20.40 -5.87 7.47
C ASP A 58 -20.05 -7.27 7.98
N ALA A 59 -19.52 -7.36 9.20
CA ALA A 59 -19.12 -8.63 9.80
C ALA A 59 -20.26 -9.65 9.92
N SER A 60 -21.51 -9.18 10.08
CA SER A 60 -22.70 -10.02 10.22
C SER A 60 -23.32 -10.42 8.88
N ALA A 61 -23.20 -9.57 7.85
CA ALA A 61 -23.80 -9.80 6.52
C ALA A 61 -22.87 -10.54 5.56
N GLY A 62 -21.56 -10.46 5.78
CA GLY A 62 -20.55 -11.05 4.90
C GLY A 62 -20.45 -10.35 3.54
N ARG A 63 -19.61 -10.93 2.68
CA ARG A 63 -19.31 -10.39 1.34
C ARG A 63 -20.40 -10.75 0.34
N SER A 64 -20.94 -9.74 -0.34
CA SER A 64 -21.93 -9.88 -1.40
C SER A 64 -21.80 -8.74 -2.42
N ARG A 65 -22.26 -8.97 -3.65
CA ARG A 65 -22.31 -7.91 -4.69
C ARG A 65 -23.20 -6.73 -4.33
N GLY A 66 -24.14 -6.93 -3.41
CA GLY A 66 -25.04 -5.88 -2.90
C GLY A 66 -24.41 -4.98 -1.84
N ASN A 67 -23.21 -5.32 -1.34
CA ASN A 67 -22.49 -4.45 -0.41
C ASN A 67 -22.18 -3.09 -1.04
N PRO A 68 -22.17 -2.00 -0.25
CA PRO A 68 -21.84 -0.68 -0.76
C PRO A 68 -20.43 -0.66 -1.35
N GLY A 69 -20.30 0.01 -2.49
CA GLY A 69 -18.99 0.41 -3.01
C GLY A 69 -18.37 1.44 -2.09
N VAL A 70 -17.06 1.36 -1.91
CA VAL A 70 -16.27 2.38 -1.23
C VAL A 70 -15.67 3.29 -2.30
N ASP A 71 -15.40 4.55 -1.95
CA ASP A 71 -14.79 5.53 -2.85
C ASP A 71 -13.54 4.97 -3.54
N ASP A 72 -13.24 5.53 -4.71
CA ASP A 72 -12.10 5.10 -5.50
C ASP A 72 -10.80 5.27 -4.69
N PRO A 73 -9.99 4.23 -4.48
CA PRO A 73 -8.82 4.36 -3.62
C PRO A 73 -7.80 5.32 -4.22
N VAL A 74 -7.00 5.87 -3.31
CA VAL A 74 -5.80 6.65 -3.61
C VAL A 74 -4.90 5.87 -4.60
N LYS A 75 -4.35 6.60 -5.58
CA LYS A 75 -3.51 6.03 -6.65
C LYS A 75 -2.03 5.95 -6.24
N PHE A 76 -1.71 5.08 -5.31
CA PHE A 76 -0.34 4.88 -4.81
C PHE A 76 0.64 4.46 -5.91
N THR A 77 0.17 3.67 -6.87
CA THR A 77 0.97 3.19 -7.98
C THR A 77 1.34 4.27 -9.00
N ALA A 78 0.67 5.42 -8.97
CA ALA A 78 0.78 6.46 -9.98
C ALA A 78 1.19 7.84 -9.44
N SER A 79 1.27 8.01 -8.11
CA SER A 79 1.49 9.32 -7.49
C SER A 79 2.46 9.24 -6.32
N MET A 80 3.54 10.03 -6.39
CA MET A 80 4.49 10.17 -5.30
C MET A 80 3.85 10.81 -4.05
N ASP A 81 2.96 11.79 -4.24
CA ASP A 81 2.27 12.46 -3.14
C ASP A 81 1.34 11.48 -2.38
N ALA A 82 0.70 10.58 -3.13
CA ALA A 82 -0.07 9.50 -2.54
C ALA A 82 0.82 8.57 -1.70
N VAL A 83 2.00 8.19 -2.20
CA VAL A 83 2.95 7.39 -1.42
C VAL A 83 3.41 8.15 -0.18
N ARG A 84 3.67 9.47 -0.29
CA ARG A 84 4.11 10.31 0.84
C ARG A 84 3.09 10.33 1.97
N SER A 85 1.79 10.20 1.69
CA SER A 85 0.76 10.12 2.73
C SER A 85 0.82 8.83 3.56
N LEU A 86 1.56 7.81 3.12
CA LEU A 86 1.78 6.59 3.90
C LEU A 86 2.92 6.73 4.91
N ILE A 87 3.84 7.68 4.69
CA ILE A 87 5.06 7.88 5.46
C ILE A 87 4.75 8.83 6.64
N ASP A 88 5.23 8.51 7.84
CA ASP A 88 5.07 9.42 8.99
C ASP A 88 5.70 10.78 8.67
N PRO A 89 5.07 11.91 9.02
CA PRO A 89 5.67 13.23 8.79
C PRO A 89 7.05 13.41 9.42
N ASN A 90 7.34 12.70 10.53
CA ASN A 90 8.61 12.77 11.25
C ASN A 90 9.66 11.79 10.72
N ASP A 91 9.31 10.87 9.82
CA ASP A 91 10.27 9.95 9.23
C ASP A 91 11.17 10.67 8.23
N GLU A 92 12.47 10.48 8.41
CA GLU A 92 13.46 10.79 7.38
C GLU A 92 13.45 9.69 6.31
N TRP A 93 13.55 10.11 5.05
CA TRP A 93 13.59 9.20 3.92
C TRP A 93 14.49 9.75 2.82
N GLU A 94 15.04 8.84 2.03
CA GLU A 94 15.84 9.14 0.86
C GLU A 94 15.29 8.40 -0.35
N LEU A 95 15.51 8.99 -1.53
CA LEU A 95 15.15 8.40 -2.82
C LEU A 95 16.27 8.71 -3.81
N THR A 96 16.77 7.67 -4.45
CA THR A 96 17.84 7.78 -5.44
C THR A 96 17.47 7.02 -6.70
N THR A 97 17.68 7.65 -7.85
CA THR A 97 17.54 7.02 -9.17
C THR A 97 18.90 7.05 -9.86
N LEU A 98 19.56 5.90 -9.98
CA LEU A 98 20.89 5.77 -10.58
C LEU A 98 20.96 4.51 -11.43
N TYR A 99 21.57 4.62 -12.61
CA TYR A 99 21.81 3.49 -13.52
C TYR A 99 20.54 2.70 -13.88
N GLY A 100 19.42 3.40 -14.05
CA GLY A 100 18.13 2.76 -14.37
C GLY A 100 17.49 2.03 -13.19
N VAL A 101 18.01 2.19 -11.97
CA VAL A 101 17.43 1.59 -10.75
C VAL A 101 17.02 2.69 -9.79
N ALA A 102 15.78 2.61 -9.31
CA ALA A 102 15.28 3.46 -8.24
C ALA A 102 15.40 2.74 -6.91
N ARG A 103 15.87 3.44 -5.88
CA ARG A 103 16.03 2.95 -4.51
C ARG A 103 15.48 3.97 -3.54
N ALA A 104 14.77 3.52 -2.53
CA ALA A 104 14.26 4.38 -1.48
C ALA A 104 14.43 3.73 -0.12
N THR A 105 14.68 4.56 0.88
CA THR A 105 14.71 4.14 2.29
C THR A 105 13.80 5.08 3.07
N VAL A 106 12.93 4.52 3.93
CA VAL A 106 11.98 5.28 4.75
C VAL A 106 12.17 4.94 6.23
N GLY A 107 12.19 5.97 7.09
CA GLY A 107 12.36 5.81 8.53
C GLY A 107 13.83 5.75 8.96
N LEU A 108 14.72 6.48 8.28
CA LEU A 108 16.17 6.50 8.53
C LEU A 108 16.55 6.94 9.95
N ASN A 109 15.70 7.76 10.57
CA ASN A 109 15.88 8.32 11.90
C ASN A 109 15.20 7.51 13.02
N ARG A 110 14.60 6.36 12.70
CA ARG A 110 13.91 5.52 13.68
C ARG A 110 14.89 4.74 14.55
N ASP A 111 14.48 4.41 15.77
CA ASP A 111 15.24 3.52 16.63
C ASP A 111 15.12 2.08 16.12
N HIS A 112 16.25 1.52 15.66
CA HIS A 112 16.35 0.17 15.11
C HIS A 112 16.03 -0.94 16.14
N GLN A 113 15.87 -0.61 17.42
CA GLN A 113 15.39 -1.55 18.44
C GLN A 113 13.86 -1.74 18.42
N THR A 114 13.12 -0.76 17.92
CA THR A 114 11.64 -0.75 17.96
C THR A 114 11.01 -0.76 16.58
N SER A 115 11.73 -0.29 15.55
CA SER A 115 11.28 -0.32 14.16
C SER A 115 12.46 -0.24 13.20
N TRP A 116 12.43 -1.05 12.15
CA TRP A 116 13.46 -1.02 11.10
C TRP A 116 13.05 -0.07 9.97
N PRO A 117 14.02 0.64 9.36
CA PRO A 117 13.78 1.37 8.12
C PRO A 117 13.27 0.42 7.03
N GLY A 118 12.31 0.88 6.24
CA GLY A 118 11.86 0.15 5.07
C GLY A 118 12.73 0.48 3.86
N TYR A 119 13.23 -0.55 3.16
CA TYR A 119 14.03 -0.40 1.94
C TYR A 119 13.28 -0.93 0.71
N GLY A 120 13.15 -0.10 -0.32
CA GLY A 120 12.50 -0.45 -1.58
C GLY A 120 13.42 -0.23 -2.77
N GLU A 121 13.31 -1.10 -3.77
CA GLU A 121 14.07 -1.02 -5.01
C GLU A 121 13.17 -1.34 -6.21
N HIS A 122 13.39 -0.66 -7.33
CA HIS A 122 12.74 -0.95 -8.60
C HIS A 122 13.74 -0.91 -9.76
N GLN A 123 13.88 -2.04 -10.44
CA GLN A 123 14.88 -2.28 -11.50
C GLN A 123 14.56 -1.57 -12.82
N GLY A 124 13.34 -1.08 -13.00
CA GLY A 124 12.95 -0.24 -14.14
C GLY A 124 13.16 1.26 -13.89
N GLY A 125 13.71 1.62 -12.73
CA GLY A 125 14.00 3.02 -12.40
C GLY A 125 12.77 3.81 -11.97
N ASP A 126 11.67 3.15 -11.60
CA ASP A 126 10.45 3.82 -11.16
C ASP A 126 10.56 4.26 -9.69
N PRO A 127 10.68 5.57 -9.41
CA PRO A 127 10.84 6.07 -8.05
C PRO A 127 9.58 5.90 -7.20
N VAL A 128 8.39 5.87 -7.82
CA VAL A 128 7.12 5.70 -7.10
C VAL A 128 7.06 4.29 -6.52
N ARG A 129 7.50 3.28 -7.30
CA ARG A 129 7.57 1.89 -6.86
C ARG A 129 8.58 1.68 -5.74
N ALA A 130 9.79 2.23 -5.91
CA ALA A 130 10.81 2.13 -4.88
C ALA A 130 10.33 2.75 -3.56
N LEU A 131 9.77 3.97 -3.61
CA LEU A 131 9.27 4.63 -2.40
C LEU A 131 8.04 3.93 -1.80
N LEU A 132 7.12 3.42 -2.62
CA LEU A 132 5.93 2.71 -2.14
C LEU A 132 6.32 1.43 -1.41
N SER A 133 7.22 0.63 -1.98
CA SER A 133 7.73 -0.58 -1.33
C SER A 133 8.44 -0.24 -0.02
N ALA A 134 9.28 0.80 -0.01
CA ALA A 134 9.96 1.26 1.20
C ALA A 134 8.97 1.68 2.30
N ALA A 135 7.96 2.49 1.96
CA ALA A 135 6.94 2.98 2.88
C ALA A 135 6.10 1.83 3.48
N LEU A 136 5.72 0.84 2.66
CA LEU A 136 4.96 -0.32 3.13
C LEU A 136 5.81 -1.23 4.02
N LYS A 137 7.10 -1.45 3.70
CA LYS A 137 8.02 -2.22 4.55
C LYS A 137 8.28 -1.53 5.89
N ALA A 138 8.44 -0.20 5.89
CA ALA A 138 8.60 0.58 7.13
C ALA A 138 7.36 0.49 8.05
N ARG A 139 6.20 0.13 7.50
CA ARG A 139 4.95 -0.12 8.24
C ARG A 139 4.77 -1.59 8.64
N ASN A 140 5.55 -2.50 8.09
CA ASN A 140 5.43 -3.92 8.39
C ASN A 140 6.24 -4.24 9.66
N PRO A 141 5.61 -4.68 10.76
CA PRO A 141 6.32 -5.07 11.99
C PRO A 141 7.19 -6.33 11.81
N SER A 142 7.05 -7.04 10.69
CA SER A 142 7.77 -8.28 10.41
C SER A 142 8.81 -8.06 9.31
N HIS A 143 10.02 -7.68 9.70
CA HIS A 143 11.21 -8.00 8.93
C HIS A 143 12.15 -8.81 9.83
N GLU A 144 12.07 -10.14 9.72
CA GLU A 144 13.21 -10.99 10.04
C GLU A 144 14.29 -10.68 9.00
N GLY A 145 15.46 -10.28 9.47
CA GLY A 145 16.68 -10.14 8.67
C GLY A 145 17.32 -11.48 8.36
#